data_AF-A0A956F5I7-F1
#
_entry.id   AF-A0A956F5I7-F1
#
_cell.length_a   1.000
_cell.length_b   1.000
_cell.length_c   1.000
_cell.angle_alpha   90.00
_cell.angle_beta   90.00
_cell.angle_gamma   90.00
#
_symmetry.space_group_name_H-M   'P 1'
#
loop_
_entity.id
_entity.type
_entity.pdbx_description
1 polymer ?
#
loop_
_entity_poly.entity_id
_entity_poly.type
_entity_poly.pdbx_seq_one_letter_code
_entity_poly.pdbx_strand_id
1 'polypeptide(L)'
;MSERRQRLLLLGSLSGALLLGLMPSCLERHEERAIDSDVTRCASCHGDPTRGGDYLQRSAPPINLIGTTDVSYPSVGAHQFHVYGSETHGPVACSECHVVPERVDDPGHADSEGPAEISFGTLASSDDHNPAWSPKTRRCSDSYCHGPKSPSWTQPKPSDEACGTCHGLPPAPPHPQSERCSACHTGIDADNHFPEARLHVNGEVEYLLGKCNACHGNADSPAPPVDTHGNTDPTSPGVGAHAVHLAGGNVSRPVECQECHQVPDTSDLTHPNGQSELVFSGVSQASADAPSYDSAAQSCTVYCHAPSASDPHASPSWTDAQALACTSCHGAPPPAPHPQMTDCNRCHAATVAADNVTIVDRALHVNGKVEVDFDGSCNACHGSTNDAPPFDLSGNTATSFPGVGAHQVHLAGSSSFRAVACSDCHQVPTEVTTPGHTDSALPAEVVFSGVGAAFGATPTYSGSSCQGTPCHGGRFPDGHRSGGTQTEPVWTQVDGSQVVCGSCHSLPPPPPHPYPTDCSQCHKNISSDNQSFIRGDLHADGVVTFELP
;
A
#
# COMPACT_ATOMS: atom_id res chain seq x y z
N MET A 1 111.10 -58.02 50.81
CA MET A 1 111.03 -59.17 49.86
C MET A 1 109.78 -58.96 49.02
N SER A 2 109.75 -58.67 47.73
CA SER A 2 110.73 -58.56 46.66
C SER A 2 110.13 -57.59 45.61
N GLU A 3 110.98 -56.72 45.05
CA GLU A 3 111.03 -56.18 43.67
C GLU A 3 109.73 -55.79 42.91
N ARG A 4 109.63 -54.69 42.16
CA ARG A 4 110.63 -53.85 41.49
C ARG A 4 109.96 -52.58 40.93
N ARG A 5 110.69 -51.45 41.01
CA ARG A 5 110.93 -50.38 39.99
C ARG A 5 109.74 -49.93 39.13
N GLN A 6 109.49 -48.67 38.82
CA GLN A 6 110.15 -47.35 38.81
C GLN A 6 109.03 -46.45 38.20
N ARG A 7 108.81 -45.16 38.43
CA ARG A 7 109.67 -44.00 38.65
C ARG A 7 108.69 -42.82 38.84
N LEU A 8 109.08 -41.87 39.72
CA LEU A 8 109.02 -40.39 39.57
C LEU A 8 107.74 -39.75 38.97
N LEU A 9 107.17 -38.63 39.45
CA LEU A 9 107.46 -37.62 40.48
C LEU A 9 106.20 -36.73 40.58
N LEU A 10 105.97 -36.22 41.80
CA LEU A 10 105.29 -34.95 42.18
C LEU A 10 103.83 -34.70 41.76
N LEU A 11 102.90 -34.69 42.73
CA LEU A 11 102.56 -33.62 43.71
C LEU A 11 101.61 -32.57 43.10
N GLY A 12 100.39 -32.48 43.63
CA GLY A 12 99.47 -31.37 43.36
C GLY A 12 98.03 -31.67 43.77
N SER A 13 97.53 -30.91 44.74
CA SER A 13 96.29 -31.06 45.50
C SER A 13 95.04 -30.42 44.89
N LEU A 14 93.88 -31.05 45.16
CA LEU A 14 92.48 -30.60 45.08
C LEU A 14 91.96 -29.92 43.78
N SER A 15 90.95 -30.54 43.16
CA SER A 15 89.94 -29.87 42.33
C SER A 15 88.62 -30.64 42.44
N GLY A 16 87.52 -29.90 42.58
CA GLY A 16 86.16 -30.43 42.64
C GLY A 16 85.51 -30.63 41.27
N ALA A 17 84.19 -30.81 41.35
CA ALA A 17 83.17 -30.83 40.29
C ALA A 17 82.92 -32.18 39.59
N LEU A 18 81.70 -32.70 39.80
CA LEU A 18 80.82 -33.03 38.68
C LEU A 18 79.35 -33.05 39.16
N LEU A 19 78.64 -31.93 38.96
CA LEU A 19 77.19 -31.88 38.92
C LEU A 19 76.84 -31.57 37.46
N LEU A 20 76.36 -32.60 36.75
CA LEU A 20 75.87 -32.48 35.39
C LEU A 20 74.61 -31.60 35.38
N GLY A 21 74.68 -30.47 34.67
CA GLY A 21 73.50 -29.70 34.26
C GLY A 21 72.94 -30.28 32.96
N LEU A 22 71.65 -30.62 32.96
CA LEU A 22 70.85 -30.85 31.76
C LEU A 22 70.75 -29.51 31.00
N MET A 23 71.37 -29.43 29.81
CA MET A 23 71.16 -28.32 28.88
C MET A 23 69.84 -28.52 28.12
N PRO A 24 69.05 -27.45 27.86
CA PRO A 24 67.86 -27.54 27.03
C PRO A 24 68.27 -27.69 25.56
N SER A 25 67.78 -28.75 24.92
CA SER A 25 67.99 -29.17 23.53
C SER A 25 67.46 -28.20 22.45
N CYS A 26 67.16 -26.95 22.78
CA CYS A 26 66.44 -26.02 21.90
C CYS A 26 67.33 -25.04 21.13
N LEU A 27 68.62 -24.91 21.50
CA LEU A 27 69.57 -24.00 20.81
C LEU A 27 70.57 -24.72 19.88
N GLU A 28 70.54 -26.05 19.81
CA GLU A 28 71.44 -26.79 18.92
C GLU A 28 70.79 -27.02 17.55
N ARG A 29 71.43 -26.46 16.49
CA ARG A 29 71.15 -26.86 15.10
C ARG A 29 71.48 -28.34 14.95
N HIS A 30 70.47 -29.20 15.03
CA HIS A 30 70.59 -30.60 14.65
C HIS A 30 70.54 -30.70 13.13
N GLU A 31 71.71 -30.61 12.49
CA GLU A 31 71.87 -31.18 11.15
C GLU A 31 71.68 -32.71 11.28
N GLU A 32 70.70 -33.23 10.53
CA GLU A 32 70.42 -34.66 10.36
C GLU A 32 69.95 -35.44 11.61
N ARG A 33 68.72 -35.13 12.05
CA ARG A 33 67.83 -36.16 12.62
C ARG A 33 66.58 -36.23 11.76
N ALA A 34 66.21 -37.43 11.29
CA ALA A 34 64.97 -37.64 10.56
C ALA A 34 63.79 -37.16 11.41
N ILE A 35 63.28 -35.98 11.09
CA ILE A 35 62.07 -35.42 11.67
C ILE A 35 60.92 -36.23 11.05
N ASP A 36 60.18 -36.96 11.88
CA ASP A 36 58.91 -37.54 11.46
C ASP A 36 58.02 -36.40 10.95
N SER A 37 57.67 -36.46 9.66
CA SER A 37 57.35 -35.29 8.86
C SER A 37 55.96 -34.72 9.08
N ASP A 38 55.15 -35.18 10.02
CA ASP A 38 53.81 -34.59 10.23
C ASP A 38 53.28 -34.55 11.68
N VAL A 39 53.99 -35.07 12.69
CA VAL A 39 53.35 -35.31 14.01
C VAL A 39 53.89 -34.47 15.19
N THR A 40 55.17 -34.06 15.19
CA THR A 40 55.81 -33.54 16.43
C THR A 40 56.67 -32.28 16.32
N ARG A 41 56.80 -31.63 15.14
CA ARG A 41 57.83 -30.58 14.95
C ARG A 41 57.62 -29.31 15.82
N CYS A 42 56.40 -28.81 15.95
CA CYS A 42 56.11 -27.68 16.83
C CYS A 42 55.81 -28.15 18.26
N ALA A 43 55.02 -29.24 18.38
CA ALA A 43 54.67 -29.91 19.64
C ALA A 43 55.87 -30.28 20.53
N SER A 44 57.08 -30.47 19.95
CA SER A 44 58.31 -30.75 20.71
C SER A 44 58.84 -29.56 21.50
N CYS A 45 58.51 -28.33 21.10
CA CYS A 45 58.94 -27.10 21.77
C CYS A 45 57.78 -26.41 22.49
N HIS A 46 56.61 -26.38 21.86
CA HIS A 46 55.39 -25.75 22.37
C HIS A 46 54.24 -26.71 22.15
N GLY A 47 53.40 -26.94 23.16
CA GLY A 47 52.35 -27.94 23.03
C GLY A 47 52.56 -29.16 23.92
N ASP A 48 51.95 -30.28 23.51
CA ASP A 48 52.24 -31.60 24.04
C ASP A 48 52.00 -32.65 22.93
N PRO A 49 53.07 -33.34 22.46
CA PRO A 49 52.97 -34.27 21.35
C PRO A 49 52.18 -35.53 21.70
N THR A 50 51.92 -35.78 22.98
CA THR A 50 51.19 -36.96 23.47
C THR A 50 49.68 -36.75 23.53
N ARG A 51 49.19 -35.52 23.31
CA ARG A 51 47.76 -35.20 23.33
C ARG A 51 47.04 -35.73 22.08
N GLY A 52 45.79 -36.12 22.27
CA GLY A 52 44.87 -36.39 21.16
C GLY A 52 44.53 -35.10 20.40
N GLY A 53 44.24 -35.24 19.11
CA GLY A 53 43.94 -34.12 18.21
C GLY A 53 44.75 -34.16 16.92
N ASP A 54 44.61 -33.16 16.07
CA ASP A 54 45.50 -32.95 14.93
C ASP A 54 46.85 -32.33 15.38
N TYR A 55 47.76 -32.09 14.43
CA TYR A 55 49.08 -31.54 14.73
C TYR A 55 49.02 -30.10 15.27
N LEU A 56 48.04 -29.28 14.85
CA LEU A 56 47.87 -27.92 15.32
C LEU A 56 47.36 -27.90 16.76
N GLN A 57 46.41 -28.76 17.09
CA GLN A 57 45.88 -28.92 18.45
C GLN A 57 46.92 -29.44 19.44
N ARG A 58 47.83 -30.33 18.99
CA ARG A 58 48.98 -30.77 19.78
C ARG A 58 50.00 -29.67 19.99
N SER A 59 50.16 -28.76 19.02
CA SER A 59 51.17 -27.70 19.03
C SER A 59 50.69 -26.40 19.69
N ALA A 60 49.38 -26.18 19.77
CA ALA A 60 48.77 -25.07 20.50
C ALA A 60 49.06 -25.23 22.00
N PRO A 61 49.83 -24.32 22.65
CA PRO A 61 50.31 -24.52 24.01
C PRO A 61 49.21 -24.86 25.03
N PRO A 62 49.13 -26.10 25.55
CA PRO A 62 48.67 -26.31 26.92
C PRO A 62 49.80 -26.09 27.91
N ILE A 63 51.06 -26.15 27.46
CA ILE A 63 52.29 -26.13 28.23
C ILE A 63 53.28 -25.25 27.44
N ASN A 64 53.96 -24.34 28.15
CA ASN A 64 55.00 -23.50 27.54
C ASN A 64 56.42 -24.08 27.73
N LEU A 65 57.43 -23.36 27.23
CA LEU A 65 58.85 -23.76 27.30
C LEU A 65 59.41 -23.96 28.71
N ILE A 66 58.75 -23.44 29.74
CA ILE A 66 59.15 -23.60 31.15
C ILE A 66 58.28 -24.64 31.89
N GLY A 67 57.39 -25.34 31.18
CA GLY A 67 56.58 -26.43 31.72
C GLY A 67 55.31 -26.00 32.46
N THR A 68 54.89 -24.73 32.42
CA THR A 68 53.62 -24.31 33.06
C THR A 68 52.43 -24.52 32.14
N THR A 69 51.29 -24.89 32.73
CA THR A 69 49.98 -25.02 32.08
C THR A 69 49.01 -23.88 32.41
N ASP A 70 49.45 -22.92 33.22
CA ASP A 70 48.57 -21.85 33.71
C ASP A 70 48.33 -20.80 32.62
N VAL A 71 47.06 -20.61 32.25
CA VAL A 71 46.58 -19.63 31.27
C VAL A 71 46.91 -18.18 31.65
N SER A 72 47.26 -17.91 32.91
CA SER A 72 47.72 -16.60 33.35
C SER A 72 49.09 -16.19 32.76
N TYR A 73 49.83 -17.14 32.19
CA TYR A 73 51.09 -16.92 31.49
C TYR A 73 50.84 -16.64 30.00
N PRO A 74 51.41 -15.56 29.42
CA PRO A 74 51.19 -15.22 28.00
C PRO A 74 51.57 -16.31 27.01
N SER A 75 52.55 -17.16 27.36
CA SER A 75 53.01 -18.27 26.54
C SER A 75 52.11 -19.52 26.57
N VAL A 76 51.09 -19.53 27.45
CA VAL A 76 49.98 -20.51 27.41
C VAL A 76 48.72 -19.79 26.94
N GLY A 77 48.23 -18.84 27.75
CA GLY A 77 47.12 -17.94 27.39
C GLY A 77 45.88 -18.61 26.83
N ALA A 78 45.21 -17.92 25.90
CA ALA A 78 43.93 -18.33 25.34
C ALA A 78 44.03 -19.27 24.11
N HIS A 79 45.20 -19.87 23.81
CA HIS A 79 45.37 -20.71 22.62
C HIS A 79 44.30 -21.79 22.51
N GLN A 80 44.09 -22.56 23.58
CA GLN A 80 43.10 -23.65 23.59
C GLN A 80 41.67 -23.16 23.34
N PHE A 81 41.32 -21.96 23.78
CA PHE A 81 39.98 -21.41 23.59
C PHE A 81 39.69 -21.06 22.12
N HIS A 82 40.73 -20.89 21.29
CA HIS A 82 40.56 -20.58 19.87
C HIS A 82 40.73 -21.84 18.98
N VAL A 83 41.66 -22.74 19.32
CA VAL A 83 41.91 -23.95 18.51
C VAL A 83 40.94 -25.09 18.78
N TYR A 84 40.14 -24.99 19.85
CA TYR A 84 38.97 -25.85 20.05
C TYR A 84 37.72 -25.06 19.66
N GLY A 85 36.81 -25.73 18.95
CA GLY A 85 35.50 -25.18 18.65
C GLY A 85 34.67 -25.03 19.92
N SER A 86 33.72 -24.10 19.87
CA SER A 86 32.75 -23.82 20.91
C SER A 86 31.34 -23.84 20.31
N GLU A 87 30.32 -23.49 21.11
CA GLU A 87 28.95 -23.34 20.61
C GLU A 87 28.78 -22.17 19.63
N THR A 88 29.71 -21.19 19.65
CA THR A 88 29.61 -19.98 18.86
C THR A 88 30.68 -19.84 17.79
N HIS A 89 31.75 -20.64 17.79
CA HIS A 89 32.71 -20.65 16.68
C HIS A 89 33.33 -22.04 16.47
N GLY A 90 33.72 -22.34 15.23
CA GLY A 90 34.54 -23.51 14.93
C GLY A 90 35.98 -23.37 15.46
N PRO A 91 36.78 -24.45 15.42
CA PRO A 91 38.22 -24.38 15.62
C PRO A 91 38.88 -23.37 14.68
N VAL A 92 39.67 -22.45 15.23
CA VAL A 92 40.44 -21.46 14.44
C VAL A 92 41.82 -22.04 14.12
N ALA A 93 42.15 -22.15 12.82
CA ALA A 93 43.47 -22.57 12.41
C ALA A 93 44.53 -21.50 12.77
N CYS A 94 45.74 -21.93 13.11
CA CYS A 94 46.79 -20.99 13.54
C CYS A 94 47.07 -19.89 12.50
N SER A 95 47.07 -20.25 11.20
CA SER A 95 47.27 -19.33 10.08
C SER A 95 46.22 -18.22 9.96
N GLU A 96 45.02 -18.43 10.51
CA GLU A 96 43.98 -17.41 10.53
C GLU A 96 44.26 -16.33 11.58
N CYS A 97 45.01 -16.67 12.63
CA CYS A 97 45.40 -15.74 13.68
C CYS A 97 46.75 -15.08 13.38
N HIS A 98 47.76 -15.87 13.08
CA HIS A 98 49.12 -15.40 12.83
C HIS A 98 49.82 -16.27 11.79
N VAL A 99 50.84 -15.73 11.14
CA VAL A 99 51.73 -16.49 10.26
C VAL A 99 52.38 -17.60 11.08
N VAL A 100 52.24 -18.84 10.63
CA VAL A 100 52.84 -20.01 11.27
C VAL A 100 54.21 -20.25 10.63
N PRO A 101 55.32 -20.21 11.40
CA PRO A 101 56.65 -20.43 10.84
C PRO A 101 56.83 -21.87 10.37
N GLU A 102 57.52 -22.06 9.26
CA GLU A 102 57.92 -23.38 8.73
C GLU A 102 59.23 -23.88 9.36
N ARG A 103 60.07 -22.97 9.86
CA ARG A 103 61.38 -23.26 10.48
C ARG A 103 61.56 -22.46 11.77
N VAL A 104 62.46 -22.96 12.62
CA VAL A 104 62.70 -22.37 13.95
C VAL A 104 63.29 -20.96 13.83
N ASP A 105 64.10 -20.72 12.81
CA ASP A 105 64.78 -19.46 12.53
C ASP A 105 64.07 -18.58 11.50
N ASP A 106 62.80 -18.87 11.20
CA ASP A 106 62.01 -17.99 10.33
C ASP A 106 61.83 -16.60 10.98
N PRO A 107 61.80 -15.52 10.18
CA PRO A 107 61.60 -14.18 10.69
C PRO A 107 60.35 -14.07 11.57
N GLY A 108 60.49 -13.50 12.77
CA GLY A 108 59.40 -13.34 13.73
C GLY A 108 59.18 -14.52 14.67
N HIS A 109 60.05 -15.54 14.65
CA HIS A 109 59.95 -16.69 15.54
C HIS A 109 61.11 -16.75 16.55
N ALA A 110 62.22 -17.43 16.23
CA ALA A 110 63.41 -17.52 17.09
C ALA A 110 64.66 -16.96 16.41
N ASP A 111 64.48 -15.96 15.55
CA ASP A 111 65.52 -15.25 14.83
C ASP A 111 66.13 -14.09 15.64
N SER A 112 65.47 -13.64 16.72
CA SER A 112 65.89 -12.53 17.58
C SER A 112 65.83 -12.86 19.09
N GLU A 113 66.30 -11.95 19.95
CA GLU A 113 66.06 -12.07 21.40
C GLU A 113 64.57 -11.88 21.69
N GLY A 114 63.95 -12.88 22.32
CA GLY A 114 62.50 -12.92 22.50
C GLY A 114 61.91 -11.75 23.30
N PRO A 115 60.57 -11.59 23.26
CA PRO A 115 59.59 -12.53 22.70
C PRO A 115 59.47 -12.46 21.17
N ALA A 116 59.05 -13.58 20.56
CA ALA A 116 58.74 -13.68 19.13
C ALA A 116 57.75 -12.60 18.66
N GLU A 117 58.00 -12.01 17.49
CA GLU A 117 57.13 -11.03 16.86
C GLU A 117 55.91 -11.69 16.19
N ILE A 118 54.71 -11.19 16.50
CA ILE A 118 53.48 -11.73 15.90
C ILE A 118 53.19 -11.00 14.59
N SER A 119 53.24 -11.73 13.48
CA SER A 119 52.66 -11.29 12.20
C SER A 119 51.27 -11.90 12.07
N PHE A 120 50.24 -11.08 11.91
CA PHE A 120 48.86 -11.56 11.92
C PHE A 120 48.45 -12.23 10.60
N GLY A 121 47.51 -13.17 10.72
CA GLY A 121 46.97 -13.98 9.64
C GLY A 121 45.90 -13.27 8.84
N THR A 122 45.36 -13.97 7.84
CA THR A 122 44.35 -13.46 6.90
C THR A 122 43.04 -13.09 7.59
N LEU A 123 42.42 -14.01 8.31
CA LEU A 123 41.14 -13.74 8.99
C LEU A 123 41.30 -12.66 10.05
N ALA A 124 42.36 -12.70 10.88
CA ALA A 124 42.60 -11.69 11.90
C ALA A 124 42.73 -10.25 11.35
N SER A 125 43.15 -10.11 10.08
CA SER A 125 43.36 -8.82 9.40
C SER A 125 42.27 -8.52 8.35
N SER A 126 41.15 -9.24 8.36
CA SER A 126 40.03 -9.03 7.42
C SER A 126 39.24 -7.75 7.72
N ASP A 127 38.47 -7.26 6.73
CA ASP A 127 37.69 -6.01 6.81
C ASP A 127 38.49 -4.79 7.31
N ASP A 128 39.67 -4.55 6.73
CA ASP A 128 40.56 -3.42 7.02
C ASP A 128 41.00 -3.28 8.49
N HIS A 129 40.90 -4.36 9.28
CA HIS A 129 41.37 -4.41 10.66
C HIS A 129 42.90 -4.51 10.71
N ASN A 130 43.52 -3.78 11.65
CA ASN A 130 44.97 -3.79 11.86
C ASN A 130 45.32 -4.42 13.22
N PRO A 131 45.27 -5.76 13.32
CA PRO A 131 45.46 -6.46 14.57
C PRO A 131 46.82 -6.16 15.20
N ALA A 132 46.82 -5.99 16.52
CA ALA A 132 48.02 -5.74 17.29
C ALA A 132 48.03 -6.54 18.60
N TRP A 133 49.24 -6.93 19.03
CA TRP A 133 49.50 -7.55 20.33
C TRP A 133 50.37 -6.64 21.19
N SER A 134 49.96 -6.41 22.44
CA SER A 134 50.77 -5.69 23.42
C SER A 134 51.30 -6.64 24.50
N PRO A 135 52.61 -6.97 24.51
CA PRO A 135 53.20 -7.81 25.56
C PRO A 135 53.06 -7.22 26.96
N LYS A 136 53.06 -5.88 27.08
CA LYS A 136 53.00 -5.16 28.36
C LYS A 136 51.64 -5.29 29.03
N THR A 137 50.56 -5.15 28.26
CA THR A 137 49.19 -5.23 28.79
C THR A 137 48.59 -6.62 28.62
N ARG A 138 49.24 -7.50 27.85
CA ARG A 138 48.78 -8.85 27.50
C ARG A 138 47.42 -8.83 26.83
N ARG A 139 47.25 -7.91 25.88
CA ARG A 139 46.00 -7.68 25.17
C ARG A 139 46.21 -7.67 23.67
N CYS A 140 45.22 -8.22 22.98
CA CYS A 140 45.05 -8.03 21.55
C CYS A 140 44.18 -6.77 21.32
N SER A 141 44.25 -6.19 20.13
CA SER A 141 43.38 -5.09 19.71
C SER A 141 43.21 -5.11 18.21
N ASP A 142 42.05 -4.63 17.73
CA ASP A 142 41.78 -4.35 16.32
C ASP A 142 41.97 -5.57 15.39
N SER A 143 41.73 -6.78 15.91
CA SER A 143 41.59 -7.98 15.08
C SER A 143 40.14 -8.11 14.63
N TYR A 144 39.91 -8.57 13.40
CA TYR A 144 38.56 -8.82 12.85
C TYR A 144 37.59 -9.46 13.85
N CYS A 145 37.99 -10.56 14.51
CA CYS A 145 37.13 -11.30 15.44
C CYS A 145 36.76 -10.55 16.74
N HIS A 146 37.54 -9.53 17.13
CA HIS A 146 37.31 -8.75 18.35
C HIS A 146 36.95 -7.29 18.07
N GLY A 147 37.09 -6.82 16.83
CA GLY A 147 36.93 -5.44 16.40
C GLY A 147 37.60 -4.45 17.38
N PRO A 148 36.86 -3.46 17.92
CA PRO A 148 37.41 -2.46 18.84
C PRO A 148 37.68 -3.00 20.25
N LYS A 149 37.29 -4.25 20.56
CA LYS A 149 37.49 -4.82 21.89
C LYS A 149 38.96 -5.18 22.08
N SER A 150 39.45 -5.01 23.31
CA SER A 150 40.82 -5.35 23.69
C SER A 150 40.85 -6.42 24.79
N PRO A 151 40.52 -7.68 24.46
CA PRO A 151 40.47 -8.77 25.43
C PRO A 151 41.86 -9.09 26.00
N SER A 152 41.88 -9.58 27.23
CA SER A 152 43.13 -10.05 27.85
C SER A 152 43.39 -11.50 27.44
N TRP A 153 44.54 -11.72 26.81
CA TRP A 153 44.99 -13.04 26.36
C TRP A 153 45.19 -14.03 27.51
N THR A 154 45.49 -13.53 28.70
CA THR A 154 45.74 -14.33 29.92
C THR A 154 44.51 -14.45 30.82
N GLN A 155 43.35 -13.97 30.38
CA GLN A 155 42.07 -14.11 31.08
C GLN A 155 40.97 -14.49 30.08
N PRO A 156 41.08 -15.67 29.43
CA PRO A 156 40.06 -16.13 28.48
C PRO A 156 38.70 -16.31 29.16
N LYS A 157 37.63 -16.08 28.40
CA LYS A 157 36.24 -16.30 28.82
C LYS A 157 35.61 -17.40 27.97
N PRO A 158 34.70 -18.21 28.52
CA PRO A 158 33.95 -19.19 27.74
C PRO A 158 32.89 -18.51 26.85
N SER A 159 32.47 -19.22 25.81
CA SER A 159 31.59 -18.72 24.74
C SER A 159 30.12 -18.60 25.12
N ASP A 160 29.67 -19.36 26.13
CA ASP A 160 28.30 -19.41 26.64
C ASP A 160 27.88 -18.10 27.35
N GLU A 161 28.84 -17.35 27.88
CA GLU A 161 28.60 -16.02 28.45
C GLU A 161 28.70 -14.88 27.41
N ALA A 162 28.92 -15.19 26.12
CA ALA A 162 29.44 -14.23 25.13
C ALA A 162 28.42 -13.66 24.13
N CYS A 163 27.18 -14.16 24.05
CA CYS A 163 26.17 -13.61 23.14
C CYS A 163 25.92 -12.12 23.46
N GLY A 164 26.04 -11.25 22.44
CA GLY A 164 25.92 -9.79 22.61
C GLY A 164 27.21 -9.10 23.06
N THR A 165 28.27 -9.84 23.40
CA THR A 165 29.55 -9.25 23.84
C THR A 165 30.50 -8.92 22.69
N CYS A 166 30.37 -9.64 21.57
CA CYS A 166 31.15 -9.44 20.35
C CYS A 166 30.50 -8.39 19.44
N HIS A 167 29.25 -8.63 19.02
CA HIS A 167 28.41 -7.70 18.25
C HIS A 167 27.02 -7.58 18.88
N GLY A 168 26.25 -6.56 18.48
CA GLY A 168 24.86 -6.42 18.89
C GLY A 168 24.02 -7.60 18.39
N LEU A 169 23.01 -8.00 19.17
CA LEU A 169 22.04 -9.04 18.83
C LEU A 169 20.62 -8.44 18.93
N PRO A 170 19.98 -8.03 17.82
CA PRO A 170 20.54 -7.94 16.46
C PRO A 170 21.58 -6.81 16.32
N PRO A 171 22.36 -6.77 15.21
CA PRO A 171 23.24 -5.65 14.91
C PRO A 171 22.50 -4.31 14.88
N ALA A 172 23.25 -3.21 15.02
CA ALA A 172 22.65 -1.88 14.98
C ALA A 172 21.99 -1.57 13.61
N PRO A 173 21.03 -0.63 13.56
CA PRO A 173 20.46 -0.15 12.30
C PRO A 173 21.56 0.25 11.28
N PRO A 174 21.36 0.00 9.97
CA PRO A 174 20.09 -0.33 9.32
C PRO A 174 19.72 -1.82 9.34
N HIS A 175 20.40 -2.69 10.11
CA HIS A 175 19.97 -4.08 10.24
C HIS A 175 18.54 -4.18 10.81
N PRO A 176 17.68 -5.10 10.32
CA PRO A 176 16.37 -5.35 10.90
C PRO A 176 16.46 -5.65 12.41
N GLN A 177 15.64 -4.97 13.21
CA GLN A 177 15.62 -5.15 14.66
C GLN A 177 14.67 -6.28 15.08
N SER A 178 14.92 -7.50 14.57
CA SER A 178 14.12 -8.70 14.86
C SER A 178 14.93 -9.75 15.60
N GLU A 179 14.28 -10.49 16.50
CA GLU A 179 14.89 -11.63 17.23
C GLU A 179 14.79 -12.95 16.45
N ARG A 180 14.09 -12.97 15.31
CA ARG A 180 13.88 -14.16 14.48
C ARG A 180 15.04 -14.37 13.50
N CYS A 181 16.25 -14.54 14.01
CA CYS A 181 17.48 -14.58 13.21
C CYS A 181 17.43 -15.63 12.08
N SER A 182 16.94 -16.84 12.39
CA SER A 182 16.82 -17.96 11.44
C SER A 182 15.81 -17.76 10.30
N ALA A 183 15.01 -16.69 10.38
CA ALA A 183 14.17 -16.26 9.27
C ALA A 183 15.03 -15.77 8.09
N CYS A 184 16.16 -15.11 8.39
CA CYS A 184 17.04 -14.50 7.41
C CYS A 184 18.38 -15.23 7.30
N HIS A 185 18.90 -15.77 8.40
CA HIS A 185 20.24 -16.37 8.47
C HIS A 185 20.17 -17.89 8.46
N THR A 186 20.95 -18.56 7.59
CA THR A 186 20.97 -20.03 7.51
C THR A 186 21.92 -20.69 8.50
N GLY A 187 22.90 -19.93 9.02
CA GLY A 187 23.88 -20.42 9.98
C GLY A 187 23.35 -20.54 11.42
N ILE A 188 22.12 -20.07 11.68
CA ILE A 188 21.51 -20.00 13.01
C ILE A 188 20.11 -20.64 13.01
N ASP A 189 19.77 -21.36 14.06
CA ASP A 189 18.47 -22.03 14.19
C ASP A 189 17.41 -21.18 14.93
N ALA A 190 16.21 -21.73 15.11
CA ALA A 190 15.09 -21.05 15.77
C ALA A 190 15.32 -20.76 17.25
N ASP A 191 16.25 -21.48 17.89
CA ASP A 191 16.62 -21.31 19.29
C ASP A 191 17.87 -20.41 19.43
N ASN A 192 18.30 -19.77 18.33
CA ASN A 192 19.50 -18.94 18.23
C ASN A 192 20.83 -19.68 18.49
N HIS A 193 20.88 -20.99 18.23
CA HIS A 193 22.15 -21.74 18.21
C HIS A 193 22.73 -21.76 16.81
N PHE A 194 24.05 -21.97 16.70
CA PHE A 194 24.75 -22.15 15.42
C PHE A 194 24.99 -23.65 15.16
N PRO A 195 24.16 -24.34 14.36
CA PRO A 195 24.32 -25.78 14.12
C PRO A 195 25.66 -26.11 13.46
N GLU A 196 26.18 -25.16 12.69
CA GLU A 196 27.50 -25.19 12.09
C GLU A 196 28.34 -24.02 12.58
N ALA A 197 28.74 -24.03 13.86
CA ALA A 197 29.54 -22.96 14.50
C ALA A 197 30.79 -22.53 13.70
N ARG A 198 31.34 -23.39 12.83
CA ARG A 198 32.43 -23.06 11.90
C ARG A 198 32.09 -21.91 10.93
N LEU A 199 30.82 -21.66 10.64
CA LEU A 199 30.36 -20.63 9.72
C LEU A 199 30.23 -19.26 10.40
N HIS A 200 29.96 -19.21 11.71
CA HIS A 200 29.72 -17.93 12.39
C HIS A 200 30.93 -16.98 12.42
N VAL A 201 32.17 -17.50 12.34
CA VAL A 201 33.42 -16.70 12.36
C VAL A 201 34.32 -17.10 11.19
N ASN A 202 33.77 -17.17 9.98
CA ASN A 202 34.51 -17.48 8.75
C ASN A 202 34.78 -16.25 7.85
N GLY A 203 34.26 -15.08 8.20
CA GLY A 203 34.38 -13.86 7.39
C GLY A 203 33.25 -13.63 6.38
N GLU A 204 32.27 -14.54 6.31
CA GLU A 204 31.11 -14.44 5.43
C GLU A 204 29.82 -14.41 6.27
N VAL A 205 28.78 -13.73 5.79
CA VAL A 205 27.46 -13.75 6.43
C VAL A 205 26.57 -14.70 5.64
N GLU A 206 26.09 -15.76 6.28
CA GLU A 206 25.16 -16.68 5.65
C GLU A 206 23.71 -16.22 5.81
N TYR A 207 23.01 -16.01 4.69
CA TYR A 207 21.61 -15.58 4.67
C TYR A 207 20.80 -16.21 3.52
N LEU A 208 19.48 -16.28 3.71
CA LEU A 208 18.51 -16.69 2.70
C LEU A 208 18.03 -15.47 1.95
N LEU A 209 18.23 -15.46 0.63
CA LEU A 209 17.51 -14.56 -0.27
C LEU A 209 16.36 -15.30 -0.96
N GLY A 210 15.28 -14.56 -1.26
CA GLY A 210 14.38 -14.94 -2.34
C GLY A 210 12.94 -15.26 -1.98
N LYS A 211 12.49 -15.10 -0.72
CA LYS A 211 11.06 -15.27 -0.39
C LYS A 211 10.58 -14.23 0.62
N CYS A 212 9.51 -13.51 0.29
CA CYS A 212 8.89 -12.52 1.18
C CYS A 212 8.45 -13.14 2.52
N ASN A 213 7.94 -14.38 2.46
CA ASN A 213 7.53 -15.16 3.62
C ASN A 213 8.66 -15.67 4.53
N ALA A 214 9.91 -15.37 4.19
CA ALA A 214 11.01 -15.46 5.13
C ALA A 214 10.82 -14.42 6.26
N CYS A 215 10.49 -13.17 5.91
CA CYS A 215 10.41 -12.07 6.87
C CYS A 215 8.98 -11.78 7.35
N HIS A 216 8.00 -11.82 6.46
CA HIS A 216 6.61 -11.48 6.76
C HIS A 216 5.63 -12.38 5.97
N GLY A 217 4.51 -12.72 6.56
CA GLY A 217 3.57 -13.68 5.98
C GLY A 217 3.81 -15.11 6.45
N ASN A 218 3.36 -16.08 5.66
CA ASN A 218 3.49 -17.51 5.95
C ASN A 218 3.63 -18.34 4.66
N ALA A 219 3.56 -19.67 4.78
CA ALA A 219 3.67 -20.57 3.63
C ALA A 219 2.58 -20.38 2.57
N ASP A 220 1.40 -19.88 2.96
CA ASP A 220 0.24 -19.73 2.09
C ASP A 220 0.19 -18.33 1.43
N SER A 221 0.65 -17.29 2.13
CA SER A 221 0.62 -15.91 1.66
C SER A 221 1.82 -15.10 2.14
N PRO A 222 2.51 -14.36 1.24
CA PRO A 222 3.51 -13.39 1.64
C PRO A 222 2.89 -12.14 2.30
N ALA A 223 1.60 -11.85 2.10
CA ALA A 223 0.95 -10.80 2.85
C ALA A 223 0.72 -11.28 4.29
N PRO A 224 1.04 -10.48 5.32
CA PRO A 224 1.00 -10.91 6.72
C PRO A 224 -0.32 -11.56 7.15
N PRO A 225 -0.29 -12.85 7.54
CA PRO A 225 -0.88 -13.24 8.81
C PRO A 225 0.16 -13.25 9.92
N VAL A 226 1.44 -13.02 9.60
CA VAL A 226 2.52 -12.78 10.56
C VAL A 226 3.30 -11.56 10.12
N ASP A 227 3.44 -10.55 10.97
CA ASP A 227 4.29 -9.39 10.68
C ASP A 227 5.78 -9.67 11.00
N THR A 228 6.64 -8.70 10.73
CA THR A 228 8.09 -8.80 10.96
C THR A 228 8.48 -8.90 12.44
N HIS A 229 7.56 -8.59 13.36
CA HIS A 229 7.72 -8.75 14.81
C HIS A 229 7.11 -10.07 15.31
N GLY A 230 6.49 -10.87 14.45
CA GLY A 230 5.85 -12.13 14.82
C GLY A 230 4.40 -12.00 15.27
N ASN A 231 3.79 -10.81 15.21
CA ASN A 231 2.39 -10.64 15.55
C ASN A 231 1.51 -11.33 14.52
N THR A 232 0.41 -11.93 14.97
CA THR A 232 -0.56 -12.62 14.10
C THR A 232 -1.98 -12.08 14.19
N ASP A 233 -2.22 -11.19 15.15
CA ASP A 233 -3.53 -10.60 15.39
C ASP A 233 -3.74 -9.44 14.39
N PRO A 234 -4.86 -9.40 13.63
CA PRO A 234 -5.17 -8.30 12.71
C PRO A 234 -5.32 -6.94 13.40
N THR A 235 -5.45 -6.89 14.71
CA THR A 235 -5.39 -5.64 15.48
C THR A 235 -3.98 -5.04 15.56
N SER A 236 -2.95 -5.82 15.20
CA SER A 236 -1.57 -5.33 15.06
C SER A 236 -1.39 -4.66 13.69
N PRO A 237 -0.89 -3.41 13.60
CA PRO A 237 -0.79 -2.70 12.32
C PRO A 237 0.11 -3.39 11.28
N GLY A 238 1.10 -4.18 11.70
CA GLY A 238 1.92 -4.99 10.80
C GLY A 238 1.17 -6.16 10.14
N VAL A 239 0.03 -6.57 10.71
CA VAL A 239 -0.87 -7.58 10.13
C VAL A 239 -2.05 -6.88 9.45
N GLY A 240 -2.87 -6.18 10.24
CA GLY A 240 -3.97 -5.33 9.79
C GLY A 240 -4.97 -6.01 8.86
N ALA A 241 -5.54 -5.21 7.97
CA ALA A 241 -6.56 -5.60 7.02
C ALA A 241 -6.02 -6.22 5.72
N HIS A 242 -4.77 -6.71 5.66
CA HIS A 242 -4.21 -7.30 4.43
C HIS A 242 -5.08 -8.44 3.88
N ALA A 243 -5.48 -9.38 4.74
CA ALA A 243 -6.22 -10.57 4.33
C ALA A 243 -7.59 -10.22 3.69
N VAL A 244 -8.29 -9.21 4.22
CA VAL A 244 -9.60 -8.81 3.67
C VAL A 244 -9.47 -8.13 2.32
N HIS A 245 -8.39 -7.36 2.08
CA HIS A 245 -8.14 -6.75 0.77
C HIS A 245 -7.80 -7.79 -0.30
N LEU A 246 -6.98 -8.79 0.05
CA LEU A 246 -6.61 -9.86 -0.88
C LEU A 246 -7.76 -10.82 -1.18
N ALA A 247 -8.70 -10.98 -0.26
CA ALA A 247 -9.90 -11.78 -0.49
C ALA A 247 -10.97 -11.02 -1.30
N GLY A 248 -11.04 -9.69 -1.14
CA GLY A 248 -12.15 -8.87 -1.62
C GLY A 248 -13.43 -9.13 -0.80
N GLY A 249 -14.57 -8.66 -1.33
CA GLY A 249 -15.86 -8.78 -0.64
C GLY A 249 -17.06 -8.73 -1.60
N ASN A 250 -18.25 -8.46 -1.07
CA ASN A 250 -19.47 -8.38 -1.89
C ASN A 250 -19.45 -7.19 -2.87
N VAL A 251 -18.69 -6.14 -2.55
CA VAL A 251 -18.63 -4.89 -3.31
C VAL A 251 -17.25 -4.63 -3.92
N SER A 252 -16.26 -5.48 -3.65
CA SER A 252 -14.89 -5.32 -4.18
C SER A 252 -14.33 -6.67 -4.63
N ARG A 253 -13.53 -6.64 -5.69
CA ARG A 253 -12.71 -7.80 -6.07
C ARG A 253 -11.49 -7.91 -5.14
N PRO A 254 -10.79 -9.06 -5.13
CA PRO A 254 -9.41 -9.14 -4.66
C PRO A 254 -8.55 -7.99 -5.17
N VAL A 255 -7.79 -7.38 -4.26
CA VAL A 255 -6.82 -6.30 -4.55
C VAL A 255 -5.42 -6.90 -4.51
N GLU A 256 -4.70 -6.83 -5.62
CA GLU A 256 -3.32 -7.30 -5.71
C GLU A 256 -2.36 -6.34 -4.98
N CYS A 257 -1.21 -6.84 -4.52
CA CYS A 257 -0.26 -6.03 -3.73
C CYS A 257 0.15 -4.74 -4.44
N GLN A 258 0.46 -4.81 -5.74
CA GLN A 258 0.91 -3.66 -6.55
C GLN A 258 -0.19 -2.62 -6.79
N GLU A 259 -1.44 -2.94 -6.46
CA GLU A 259 -2.56 -2.00 -6.56
C GLU A 259 -2.70 -1.12 -5.31
N CYS A 260 -2.01 -1.49 -4.23
CA CYS A 260 -1.91 -0.70 -3.01
C CYS A 260 -0.54 -0.01 -2.91
N HIS A 261 0.54 -0.79 -2.98
CA HIS A 261 1.89 -0.27 -2.80
C HIS A 261 2.90 -0.98 -3.69
N GLN A 262 4.03 -0.31 -3.93
CA GLN A 262 5.13 -0.90 -4.67
C GLN A 262 5.63 -2.13 -3.90
N VAL A 263 5.72 -3.26 -4.62
CA VAL A 263 6.29 -4.49 -4.08
C VAL A 263 7.75 -4.57 -4.51
N PRO A 264 8.72 -4.58 -3.57
CA PRO A 264 10.13 -4.71 -3.91
C PRO A 264 10.45 -6.04 -4.58
N ASP A 265 11.52 -6.06 -5.38
CA ASP A 265 12.07 -7.32 -5.89
C ASP A 265 12.67 -8.13 -4.74
N THR A 266 12.56 -9.45 -4.80
CA THR A 266 13.11 -10.34 -3.75
C THR A 266 14.63 -10.30 -3.61
N SER A 267 15.35 -9.70 -4.56
CA SER A 267 16.79 -9.43 -4.50
C SER A 267 17.14 -8.06 -3.91
N ASP A 268 16.15 -7.24 -3.57
CA ASP A 268 16.36 -5.91 -3.00
C ASP A 268 16.80 -5.98 -1.53
N LEU A 269 18.11 -5.81 -1.31
CA LEU A 269 18.71 -5.75 0.03
C LEU A 269 18.48 -4.41 0.74
N THR A 270 17.92 -3.41 0.07
CA THR A 270 17.61 -2.11 0.68
C THR A 270 16.26 -2.11 1.39
N HIS A 271 15.37 -3.05 1.06
CA HIS A 271 14.07 -3.22 1.69
C HIS A 271 14.14 -3.65 3.17
N PRO A 272 14.89 -4.70 3.58
CA PRO A 272 15.00 -5.11 4.97
C PRO A 272 15.96 -4.21 5.76
N ASN A 273 15.61 -2.92 5.93
CA ASN A 273 16.44 -1.91 6.59
C ASN A 273 15.90 -1.44 7.96
N GLY A 274 14.86 -2.13 8.47
CA GLY A 274 14.18 -1.78 9.73
C GLY A 274 13.24 -0.58 9.64
N GLN A 275 13.07 0.04 8.48
CA GLN A 275 12.07 1.08 8.23
C GLN A 275 10.89 0.49 7.47
N SER A 276 9.67 0.84 7.88
CA SER A 276 8.47 0.54 7.10
C SER A 276 8.22 1.70 6.14
N GLU A 277 8.61 1.53 4.88
CA GLU A 277 8.36 2.51 3.82
C GLU A 277 7.16 2.07 2.99
N LEU A 278 6.10 2.89 3.00
CA LEU A 278 4.90 2.65 2.20
C LEU A 278 4.91 3.58 1.00
N VAL A 279 5.31 3.05 -0.16
CA VAL A 279 5.21 3.74 -1.44
C VAL A 279 3.94 3.27 -2.12
N PHE A 280 2.90 4.10 -2.13
CA PHE A 280 1.63 3.77 -2.78
C PHE A 280 1.79 3.59 -4.30
N SER A 281 0.97 2.73 -4.90
CA SER A 281 0.95 2.49 -6.36
C SER A 281 -0.42 2.01 -6.84
N GLY A 282 -0.63 1.98 -8.15
CA GLY A 282 -1.82 1.38 -8.76
C GLY A 282 -3.11 2.14 -8.44
N VAL A 283 -4.19 1.41 -8.17
CA VAL A 283 -5.54 2.02 -8.00
C VAL A 283 -5.64 2.90 -6.75
N SER A 284 -4.77 2.71 -5.75
CA SER A 284 -4.70 3.59 -4.58
C SER A 284 -4.49 5.07 -4.93
N GLN A 285 -3.89 5.35 -6.09
CA GLN A 285 -3.58 6.68 -6.61
C GLN A 285 -4.65 7.24 -7.57
N ALA A 286 -5.79 6.55 -7.75
CA ALA A 286 -6.80 6.98 -8.72
C ALA A 286 -7.57 8.24 -8.30
N SER A 287 -7.48 8.66 -7.03
CA SER A 287 -8.05 9.93 -6.55
C SER A 287 -7.18 11.14 -6.93
N ALA A 288 -7.78 12.33 -6.93
CA ALA A 288 -7.03 13.58 -7.11
C ALA A 288 -6.12 13.89 -5.91
N ASP A 289 -6.49 13.44 -4.72
CA ASP A 289 -5.68 13.60 -3.51
C ASP A 289 -4.54 12.59 -3.46
N ALA A 290 -3.39 13.05 -2.97
CA ALA A 290 -2.21 12.20 -2.81
C ALA A 290 -2.45 11.13 -1.74
N PRO A 291 -2.13 9.86 -2.03
CA PRO A 291 -2.38 8.80 -1.07
C PRO A 291 -1.45 8.94 0.15
N SER A 292 -1.97 8.65 1.33
CA SER A 292 -1.20 8.70 2.58
C SER A 292 -1.69 7.68 3.60
N TYR A 293 -0.80 7.34 4.54
CA TYR A 293 -1.11 6.52 5.72
C TYR A 293 -0.76 7.31 6.98
N ASP A 294 -1.74 7.50 7.85
CA ASP A 294 -1.54 8.06 9.19
C ASP A 294 -1.31 6.90 10.17
N SER A 295 -0.07 6.77 10.66
CA SER A 295 0.31 5.70 11.58
C SER A 295 -0.27 5.84 12.99
N ALA A 296 -0.64 7.06 13.41
CA ALA A 296 -1.25 7.29 14.71
C ALA A 296 -2.74 6.97 14.68
N ALA A 297 -3.43 7.36 13.60
CA ALA A 297 -4.83 7.01 13.38
C ALA A 297 -5.03 5.59 12.81
N GLN A 298 -3.95 4.97 12.32
CA GLN A 298 -3.96 3.71 11.58
C GLN A 298 -4.95 3.76 10.40
N SER A 299 -4.98 4.86 9.65
CA SER A 299 -5.96 5.07 8.58
C SER A 299 -5.30 5.47 7.27
N CYS A 300 -5.89 5.05 6.16
CA CYS A 300 -5.43 5.41 4.81
C CYS A 300 -6.31 6.50 4.19
N THR A 301 -5.67 7.42 3.49
CA THR A 301 -6.31 8.30 2.51
C THR A 301 -5.88 7.80 1.14
N VAL A 302 -6.79 7.15 0.41
CA VAL A 302 -6.56 6.57 -0.93
C VAL A 302 -7.88 6.59 -1.69
N TYR A 303 -7.86 6.32 -3.00
CA TYR A 303 -9.07 6.24 -3.82
C TYR A 303 -10.23 5.46 -3.17
N CYS A 304 -10.00 4.32 -2.52
CA CYS A 304 -11.09 3.53 -1.92
C CYS A 304 -11.58 4.05 -0.55
N HIS A 305 -10.72 4.71 0.23
CA HIS A 305 -11.00 5.14 1.61
C HIS A 305 -11.26 6.65 1.75
N ALA A 306 -11.06 7.39 0.68
CA ALA A 306 -11.43 8.79 0.51
C ALA A 306 -11.67 9.10 -0.99
N PRO A 307 -12.66 8.48 -1.65
CA PRO A 307 -12.83 8.55 -3.10
C PRO A 307 -13.15 9.95 -3.63
N SER A 308 -13.83 10.77 -2.83
CA SER A 308 -14.27 12.10 -3.27
C SER A 308 -14.28 13.13 -2.16
N ALA A 309 -13.72 14.31 -2.44
CA ALA A 309 -13.83 15.49 -1.59
C ALA A 309 -15.27 16.05 -1.54
N SER A 310 -16.10 15.78 -2.56
CA SER A 310 -17.52 16.19 -2.58
C SER A 310 -18.44 15.26 -1.80
N ASP A 311 -17.91 14.11 -1.35
CA ASP A 311 -18.64 13.09 -0.60
C ASP A 311 -17.71 12.46 0.45
N PRO A 312 -17.32 13.23 1.48
CA PRO A 312 -16.33 12.77 2.43
C PRO A 312 -16.92 11.72 3.38
N HIS A 313 -16.30 10.55 3.43
CA HIS A 313 -16.56 9.51 4.42
C HIS A 313 -15.34 9.36 5.33
N ALA A 314 -15.56 8.91 6.57
CA ALA A 314 -14.47 8.65 7.49
C ALA A 314 -13.68 7.41 7.02
N SER A 315 -12.35 7.57 6.87
CA SER A 315 -11.48 6.44 6.56
C SER A 315 -11.61 5.35 7.64
N PRO A 316 -11.78 4.08 7.26
CA PRO A 316 -11.75 2.98 8.22
C PRO A 316 -10.36 2.83 8.82
N SER A 317 -10.31 2.30 10.05
CA SER A 317 -9.04 1.89 10.65
C SER A 317 -8.52 0.63 9.96
N TRP A 318 -7.21 0.63 9.66
CA TRP A 318 -6.45 -0.47 9.08
C TRP A 318 -6.47 -1.74 9.94
N THR A 319 -6.69 -1.59 11.24
CA THR A 319 -6.74 -2.68 12.23
C THR A 319 -8.17 -3.08 12.58
N ASP A 320 -9.19 -2.46 11.98
CA ASP A 320 -10.59 -2.82 12.16
C ASP A 320 -11.05 -3.78 11.06
N ALA A 321 -11.73 -4.85 11.47
CA ALA A 321 -12.27 -5.88 10.58
C ALA A 321 -13.74 -5.65 10.22
N GLN A 322 -14.33 -4.51 10.60
CA GLN A 322 -15.73 -4.21 10.29
C GLN A 322 -15.98 -4.17 8.78
N ALA A 323 -17.02 -4.89 8.36
CA ALA A 323 -17.47 -4.86 6.98
C ALA A 323 -18.03 -3.48 6.63
N LEU A 324 -17.54 -2.91 5.52
CA LEU A 324 -18.05 -1.66 4.97
C LEU A 324 -19.43 -1.89 4.35
N ALA A 325 -20.35 -0.96 4.60
CA ALA A 325 -21.64 -0.91 3.92
C ALA A 325 -21.52 -0.14 2.59
N CYS A 326 -22.53 -0.22 1.73
CA CYS A 326 -22.55 0.48 0.44
C CYS A 326 -22.32 2.00 0.59
N THR A 327 -22.84 2.58 1.67
CA THR A 327 -22.72 4.01 1.98
C THR A 327 -21.49 4.38 2.80
N SER A 328 -20.54 3.44 2.98
CA SER A 328 -19.31 3.69 3.73
C SER A 328 -18.21 4.35 2.88
N CYS A 329 -18.32 4.28 1.55
CA CYS A 329 -17.32 4.84 0.62
C CYS A 329 -17.86 6.05 -0.15
N HIS A 330 -19.12 5.97 -0.59
CA HIS A 330 -19.82 7.00 -1.35
C HIS A 330 -21.32 6.97 -1.02
N GLY A 331 -22.01 8.07 -1.27
CA GLY A 331 -23.45 8.17 -1.25
C GLY A 331 -24.08 7.23 -2.28
N ALA A 332 -25.25 6.71 -1.94
CA ALA A 332 -26.06 5.89 -2.83
C ALA A 332 -27.47 6.49 -2.87
N PRO A 333 -27.80 7.39 -3.82
CA PRO A 333 -26.95 7.84 -4.93
C PRO A 333 -25.82 8.82 -4.52
N PRO A 334 -24.77 8.98 -5.34
CA PRO A 334 -23.73 9.97 -5.11
C PRO A 334 -24.30 11.40 -5.03
N PRO A 335 -23.61 12.38 -4.41
CA PRO A 335 -24.09 13.76 -4.34
C PRO A 335 -24.30 14.43 -5.71
N ALA A 336 -25.08 15.52 -5.72
CA ALA A 336 -25.25 16.37 -6.90
C ALA A 336 -23.88 16.81 -7.48
N PRO A 337 -23.73 16.93 -8.82
CA PRO A 337 -24.79 16.96 -9.84
C PRO A 337 -25.22 15.57 -10.35
N HIS A 338 -24.85 14.48 -9.67
CA HIS A 338 -25.36 13.15 -10.01
C HIS A 338 -26.90 13.10 -9.86
N PRO A 339 -27.62 12.46 -10.79
CA PRO A 339 -29.06 12.26 -10.64
C PRO A 339 -29.41 11.59 -9.31
N GLN A 340 -30.29 12.21 -8.53
CA GLN A 340 -30.70 11.70 -7.21
C GLN A 340 -31.79 10.64 -7.34
N MET A 341 -31.48 9.54 -8.01
CA MET A 341 -32.37 8.41 -8.31
C MET A 341 -31.88 7.13 -7.63
N THR A 342 -32.78 6.20 -7.30
CA THR A 342 -32.43 4.91 -6.69
C THR A 342 -32.35 3.74 -7.67
N ASP A 343 -32.70 3.96 -8.94
CA ASP A 343 -32.65 2.94 -10.01
C ASP A 343 -31.29 2.93 -10.73
N CYS A 344 -30.24 2.64 -9.98
CA CYS A 344 -28.84 2.64 -10.41
C CYS A 344 -28.59 1.78 -11.67
N ASN A 345 -29.19 0.60 -11.77
CA ASN A 345 -29.02 -0.35 -12.88
C ASN A 345 -29.39 0.27 -14.22
N ARG A 346 -30.29 1.24 -14.24
CA ARG A 346 -30.70 1.94 -15.46
C ARG A 346 -29.53 2.58 -16.21
N CYS A 347 -28.55 3.08 -15.47
CA CYS A 347 -27.35 3.70 -16.05
C CYS A 347 -26.10 2.84 -15.81
N HIS A 348 -26.06 2.05 -14.74
CA HIS A 348 -24.90 1.28 -14.32
C HIS A 348 -25.12 -0.23 -14.51
N ALA A 349 -25.82 -0.65 -15.57
CA ALA A 349 -26.21 -2.05 -15.80
C ALA A 349 -25.03 -3.04 -15.87
N ALA A 350 -23.86 -2.56 -16.30
CA ALA A 350 -22.63 -3.36 -16.33
C ALA A 350 -22.05 -3.65 -14.94
N THR A 351 -22.39 -2.85 -13.93
CA THR A 351 -21.80 -2.90 -12.58
C THR A 351 -22.82 -3.29 -11.51
N VAL A 352 -24.06 -2.81 -11.62
CA VAL A 352 -25.14 -3.01 -10.65
C VAL A 352 -26.26 -3.85 -11.26
N ALA A 353 -26.76 -4.87 -10.54
CA ALA A 353 -27.88 -5.71 -10.98
C ALA A 353 -29.22 -4.96 -10.93
N ALA A 354 -30.26 -5.55 -11.54
CA ALA A 354 -31.63 -4.99 -11.55
C ALA A 354 -32.28 -4.81 -10.16
N ASP A 355 -31.70 -5.36 -9.10
CA ASP A 355 -32.14 -5.11 -7.72
C ASP A 355 -31.57 -3.81 -7.12
N ASN A 356 -30.75 -3.08 -7.88
CA ASN A 356 -30.10 -1.82 -7.53
C ASN A 356 -29.15 -1.87 -6.32
N VAL A 357 -28.75 -3.07 -5.88
CA VAL A 357 -27.88 -3.25 -4.71
C VAL A 357 -26.73 -4.24 -4.99
N THR A 358 -26.98 -5.27 -5.80
CA THR A 358 -25.97 -6.30 -6.08
C THR A 358 -24.96 -5.80 -7.10
N ILE A 359 -23.67 -5.87 -6.77
CA ILE A 359 -22.57 -5.58 -7.70
C ILE A 359 -22.28 -6.84 -8.52
N VAL A 360 -22.62 -6.81 -9.82
CA VAL A 360 -22.46 -7.96 -10.74
C VAL A 360 -21.02 -8.11 -11.24
N ASP A 361 -20.33 -6.99 -11.45
CA ASP A 361 -18.92 -6.96 -11.79
C ASP A 361 -18.13 -6.12 -10.78
N ARG A 362 -17.56 -6.82 -9.82
CA ARG A 362 -16.73 -6.22 -8.76
C ARG A 362 -15.40 -5.69 -9.28
N ALA A 363 -14.93 -6.12 -10.46
CA ALA A 363 -13.74 -5.56 -11.06
C ALA A 363 -14.01 -4.16 -11.61
N LEU A 364 -15.17 -3.94 -12.20
CA LEU A 364 -15.60 -2.62 -12.68
C LEU A 364 -15.93 -1.67 -11.52
N HIS A 365 -16.50 -2.16 -10.42
CA HIS A 365 -16.90 -1.29 -9.30
C HIS A 365 -15.72 -0.58 -8.59
N VAL A 366 -14.52 -1.18 -8.58
CA VAL A 366 -13.33 -0.64 -7.88
C VAL A 366 -12.13 -0.45 -8.82
N ASN A 367 -12.36 0.03 -10.05
CA ASN A 367 -11.29 0.25 -11.06
C ASN A 367 -10.84 1.71 -11.24
N GLY A 368 -11.35 2.65 -10.45
CA GLY A 368 -11.04 4.07 -10.62
C GLY A 368 -11.90 4.82 -11.64
N LYS A 369 -12.91 4.16 -12.22
CA LYS A 369 -13.76 4.73 -13.29
C LYS A 369 -15.24 4.52 -12.98
N VAL A 370 -16.06 5.48 -13.43
CA VAL A 370 -17.52 5.37 -13.36
C VAL A 370 -17.99 4.77 -14.68
N GLU A 371 -18.49 3.53 -14.63
CA GLU A 371 -18.99 2.84 -15.81
C GLU A 371 -20.46 3.13 -16.03
N VAL A 372 -20.80 3.59 -17.23
CA VAL A 372 -22.13 4.05 -17.57
C VAL A 372 -22.54 3.50 -18.94
N ASP A 373 -23.73 2.91 -19.00
CA ASP A 373 -24.36 2.37 -20.20
C ASP A 373 -25.62 3.17 -20.56
N PHE A 374 -25.43 4.45 -20.92
CA PHE A 374 -26.51 5.30 -21.46
C PHE A 374 -26.00 6.08 -22.69
N ASP A 375 -26.86 6.27 -23.69
CA ASP A 375 -26.50 6.88 -25.00
C ASP A 375 -26.66 8.42 -25.07
N GLY A 376 -27.18 9.02 -24.00
CA GLY A 376 -27.38 10.45 -23.80
C GLY A 376 -28.81 10.90 -24.09
N SER A 377 -29.70 9.99 -24.47
CA SER A 377 -31.10 10.30 -24.77
C SER A 377 -31.87 10.77 -23.53
N CYS A 378 -32.74 11.78 -23.65
CA CYS A 378 -33.52 12.29 -22.52
C CYS A 378 -34.42 11.21 -21.89
N ASN A 379 -34.96 10.32 -22.72
CA ASN A 379 -35.75 9.16 -22.28
C ASN A 379 -34.97 8.12 -21.44
N ALA A 380 -33.65 8.28 -21.33
CA ALA A 380 -32.82 7.48 -20.42
C ALA A 380 -33.03 7.82 -18.95
N CYS A 381 -33.62 8.98 -18.60
CA CYS A 381 -33.94 9.34 -17.20
C CYS A 381 -35.44 9.55 -16.96
N HIS A 382 -36.13 10.27 -17.85
CA HIS A 382 -37.58 10.54 -17.76
C HIS A 382 -38.21 10.44 -19.15
N GLY A 383 -39.50 10.17 -19.26
CA GLY A 383 -40.12 9.99 -20.58
C GLY A 383 -40.11 8.53 -21.04
N SER A 384 -40.54 8.22 -22.27
CA SER A 384 -40.52 6.82 -22.77
C SER A 384 -40.31 6.75 -24.28
N THR A 385 -41.37 6.52 -25.05
CA THR A 385 -41.38 6.61 -26.52
C THR A 385 -41.07 8.01 -27.03
N ASN A 386 -41.15 9.02 -26.17
CA ASN A 386 -40.71 10.40 -26.41
C ASN A 386 -40.07 10.97 -25.12
N ASP A 387 -39.42 12.12 -25.24
CA ASP A 387 -38.68 12.75 -24.13
C ASP A 387 -39.60 13.35 -23.06
N ALA A 388 -40.88 13.58 -23.38
CA ALA A 388 -41.84 14.03 -22.37
C ALA A 388 -42.17 12.88 -21.42
N PRO A 389 -42.31 13.13 -20.11
CA PRO A 389 -42.77 12.14 -19.14
C PRO A 389 -44.07 11.46 -19.58
N PRO A 390 -44.09 10.12 -19.64
CA PRO A 390 -45.16 9.39 -18.99
C PRO A 390 -44.64 8.61 -17.78
N PHE A 391 -43.35 8.72 -17.45
CA PHE A 391 -42.88 8.56 -16.08
C PHE A 391 -41.91 9.66 -15.68
N ASP A 392 -41.91 10.01 -14.40
CA ASP A 392 -40.98 10.96 -13.77
C ASP A 392 -39.75 10.26 -13.17
N LEU A 393 -38.83 11.03 -12.57
CA LEU A 393 -37.61 10.52 -11.94
C LEU A 393 -37.86 9.60 -10.72
N SER A 394 -39.09 9.58 -10.19
CA SER A 394 -39.52 8.67 -9.13
C SER A 394 -40.24 7.43 -9.68
N GLY A 395 -40.32 7.27 -11.00
CA GLY A 395 -41.01 6.17 -11.67
C GLY A 395 -42.53 6.29 -11.66
N ASN A 396 -43.10 7.43 -11.22
CA ASN A 396 -44.55 7.60 -11.24
C ASN A 396 -45.03 7.74 -12.68
N THR A 397 -46.12 7.07 -13.04
CA THR A 397 -46.71 7.18 -14.40
C THR A 397 -48.03 7.93 -14.47
N ALA A 398 -48.66 8.18 -13.32
CA ALA A 398 -49.96 8.85 -13.28
C ALA A 398 -49.80 10.36 -13.47
N THR A 399 -50.69 10.95 -14.26
CA THR A 399 -50.73 12.41 -14.49
C THR A 399 -51.05 13.22 -13.24
N SER A 400 -51.51 12.57 -12.16
CA SER A 400 -51.69 13.19 -10.85
C SER A 400 -50.37 13.64 -10.21
N PHE A 401 -49.23 13.13 -10.68
CA PHE A 401 -47.91 13.54 -10.21
C PHE A 401 -47.37 14.72 -11.05
N PRO A 402 -46.85 15.79 -10.42
CA PRO A 402 -46.36 16.97 -11.13
C PRO A 402 -45.26 16.68 -12.17
N GLY A 403 -44.41 15.66 -11.91
CA GLY A 403 -43.37 15.24 -12.84
C GLY A 403 -43.90 14.60 -14.13
N VAL A 404 -45.15 14.12 -14.14
CA VAL A 404 -45.82 13.61 -15.34
C VAL A 404 -46.77 14.67 -15.90
N GLY A 405 -47.79 15.02 -15.12
CA GLY A 405 -48.77 16.08 -15.43
C GLY A 405 -49.35 16.04 -16.84
N ALA A 406 -49.53 17.22 -17.41
CA ALA A 406 -50.18 17.43 -18.71
C ALA A 406 -49.21 17.44 -19.91
N HIS A 407 -47.95 17.00 -19.76
CA HIS A 407 -46.97 17.02 -20.86
C HIS A 407 -47.49 16.34 -22.13
N GLN A 408 -47.99 15.10 -22.02
CA GLN A 408 -48.45 14.33 -23.18
C GLN A 408 -49.67 14.97 -23.85
N VAL A 409 -50.55 15.62 -23.10
CA VAL A 409 -51.73 16.33 -23.65
C VAL A 409 -51.29 17.52 -24.51
N HIS A 410 -50.28 18.28 -24.06
CA HIS A 410 -49.75 19.41 -24.83
C HIS A 410 -48.98 18.96 -26.07
N LEU A 411 -48.15 17.93 -25.95
CA LEU A 411 -47.42 17.37 -27.10
C LEU A 411 -48.36 16.79 -28.16
N ALA A 412 -49.46 16.15 -27.75
CA ALA A 412 -50.43 15.58 -28.68
C ALA A 412 -51.26 16.65 -29.40
N GLY A 413 -51.57 17.76 -28.73
CA GLY A 413 -52.52 18.75 -29.22
C GLY A 413 -53.97 18.29 -29.13
N SER A 414 -54.88 19.04 -29.76
CA SER A 414 -56.30 18.66 -29.88
C SER A 414 -56.94 19.22 -31.15
N SER A 415 -58.26 19.03 -31.32
CA SER A 415 -59.02 19.72 -32.37
C SER A 415 -59.03 21.24 -32.20
N SER A 416 -58.71 21.75 -31.01
CA SER A 416 -58.76 23.18 -30.69
C SER A 416 -57.40 23.86 -30.72
N PHE A 417 -56.28 23.12 -30.71
CA PHE A 417 -54.94 23.71 -30.75
C PHE A 417 -53.93 22.72 -31.33
N ARG A 418 -52.90 23.23 -32.02
CA ARG A 418 -51.81 22.36 -32.53
C ARG A 418 -51.06 21.66 -31.38
N ALA A 419 -50.39 20.56 -31.70
CA ALA A 419 -49.31 20.02 -30.87
C ALA A 419 -48.32 21.13 -30.47
N VAL A 420 -48.02 21.22 -29.18
CA VAL A 420 -47.11 22.21 -28.61
C VAL A 420 -45.71 21.62 -28.57
N ALA A 421 -44.74 22.24 -29.24
CA ALA A 421 -43.34 21.81 -29.15
C ALA A 421 -42.76 22.18 -27.78
N CYS A 422 -41.78 21.42 -27.28
CA CYS A 422 -41.17 21.69 -25.97
C CYS A 422 -40.63 23.14 -25.88
N SER A 423 -39.94 23.61 -26.93
CA SER A 423 -39.38 24.96 -27.03
C SER A 423 -40.42 26.08 -27.04
N ASP A 424 -41.68 25.76 -27.36
CA ASP A 424 -42.79 26.72 -27.28
C ASP A 424 -43.16 27.03 -25.83
N CYS A 425 -42.79 26.17 -24.88
CA CYS A 425 -43.11 26.31 -23.47
C CYS A 425 -41.88 26.69 -22.63
N HIS A 426 -40.81 25.88 -22.70
CA HIS A 426 -39.62 26.05 -21.89
C HIS A 426 -38.35 25.70 -22.66
N GLN A 427 -37.22 26.19 -22.16
CA GLN A 427 -35.92 25.83 -22.69
C GLN A 427 -35.70 24.33 -22.46
N VAL A 428 -35.39 23.60 -23.52
CA VAL A 428 -35.07 22.17 -23.45
C VAL A 428 -33.57 22.05 -23.22
N PRO A 429 -33.12 21.38 -22.14
CA PRO A 429 -31.71 21.13 -21.92
C PRO A 429 -31.07 20.40 -23.12
N THR A 430 -29.91 20.86 -23.58
CA THR A 430 -29.16 20.17 -24.64
C THR A 430 -28.24 19.09 -24.08
N GLU A 431 -27.89 19.20 -22.79
CA GLU A 431 -27.06 18.25 -22.05
C GLU A 431 -27.59 18.07 -20.63
N VAL A 432 -27.31 16.93 -20.00
CA VAL A 432 -27.81 16.61 -18.65
C VAL A 432 -27.35 17.61 -17.59
N THR A 433 -26.16 18.20 -17.72
CA THR A 433 -25.59 19.19 -16.80
C THR A 433 -25.91 20.64 -17.17
N THR A 434 -26.85 20.88 -18.10
CA THR A 434 -27.29 22.25 -18.42
C THR A 434 -27.81 22.91 -17.14
N PRO A 435 -27.42 24.17 -16.84
CA PRO A 435 -27.97 24.89 -15.70
C PRO A 435 -29.50 24.90 -15.72
N GLY A 436 -30.13 24.55 -14.60
CA GLY A 436 -31.57 24.37 -14.49
C GLY A 436 -32.07 22.95 -14.71
N HIS A 437 -31.20 21.94 -14.84
CA HIS A 437 -31.58 20.54 -15.08
C HIS A 437 -31.17 19.60 -13.93
N THR A 438 -29.92 19.12 -13.86
CA THR A 438 -29.42 18.26 -12.75
C THR A 438 -28.30 18.91 -11.93
N ASP A 439 -28.07 20.20 -12.12
CA ASP A 439 -27.03 20.96 -11.43
C ASP A 439 -27.40 21.32 -9.98
N SER A 440 -28.68 21.25 -9.63
CA SER A 440 -29.20 21.51 -8.28
C SER A 440 -30.02 20.32 -7.75
N ALA A 441 -30.36 20.37 -6.46
CA ALA A 441 -31.28 19.40 -5.88
C ALA A 441 -32.69 19.59 -6.47
N LEU A 442 -33.41 18.49 -6.69
CA LEU A 442 -34.77 18.52 -7.24
C LEU A 442 -35.70 19.44 -6.43
N PRO A 443 -36.69 20.08 -7.09
CA PRO A 443 -37.04 19.95 -8.51
C PRO A 443 -36.20 20.84 -9.45
N ALA A 444 -36.03 20.41 -10.70
CA ALA A 444 -35.36 21.18 -11.75
C ALA A 444 -36.09 22.51 -12.05
N GLU A 445 -35.33 23.56 -12.34
CA GLU A 445 -35.86 24.89 -12.61
C GLU A 445 -36.42 25.00 -14.04
N VAL A 446 -37.70 25.35 -14.17
CA VAL A 446 -38.32 25.56 -15.49
C VAL A 446 -38.08 27.00 -15.97
N VAL A 447 -37.23 27.14 -16.98
CA VAL A 447 -37.05 28.42 -17.69
C VAL A 447 -37.99 28.49 -18.88
N PHE A 448 -39.06 29.27 -18.77
CA PHE A 448 -40.02 29.45 -19.87
C PHE A 448 -39.37 30.13 -21.10
N SER A 449 -39.80 29.70 -22.30
CA SER A 449 -39.32 30.21 -23.57
C SER A 449 -40.41 30.22 -24.64
N GLY A 450 -40.05 30.66 -25.85
CA GLY A 450 -40.93 30.58 -27.00
C GLY A 450 -42.25 31.33 -26.80
N VAL A 451 -43.35 30.70 -27.18
CA VAL A 451 -44.70 31.27 -27.06
C VAL A 451 -45.10 31.43 -25.59
N GLY A 452 -44.67 30.56 -24.69
CA GLY A 452 -44.98 30.60 -23.26
C GLY A 452 -44.53 31.91 -22.57
N ALA A 453 -43.48 32.56 -23.08
CA ALA A 453 -42.94 33.82 -22.57
C ALA A 453 -43.19 35.02 -23.51
N ALA A 454 -43.98 34.85 -24.57
CA ALA A 454 -44.22 35.90 -25.56
C ALA A 454 -45.11 37.05 -25.02
N PHE A 455 -45.16 38.16 -25.77
CA PHE A 455 -46.08 39.29 -25.52
C PHE A 455 -45.95 39.95 -24.13
N GLY A 456 -44.77 39.89 -23.52
CA GLY A 456 -44.53 40.43 -22.18
C GLY A 456 -45.21 39.60 -21.07
N ALA A 457 -45.51 38.33 -21.35
CA ALA A 457 -45.94 37.36 -20.36
C ALA A 457 -44.87 37.19 -19.27
N THR A 458 -45.32 36.97 -18.04
CA THR A 458 -44.48 36.63 -16.89
C THR A 458 -44.92 35.25 -16.39
N PRO A 459 -44.54 34.18 -17.10
CA PRO A 459 -45.02 32.85 -16.79
C PRO A 459 -44.44 32.37 -15.46
N THR A 460 -45.25 31.60 -14.73
CA THR A 460 -44.87 31.01 -13.44
C THR A 460 -45.39 29.58 -13.33
N TYR A 461 -44.62 28.73 -12.67
CA TYR A 461 -45.03 27.39 -12.29
C TYR A 461 -45.01 27.27 -10.77
N SER A 462 -46.13 26.85 -10.18
CA SER A 462 -46.31 26.74 -8.72
C SER A 462 -46.06 25.32 -8.18
N GLY A 463 -45.65 24.38 -9.04
CA GLY A 463 -45.58 22.95 -8.72
C GLY A 463 -46.87 22.17 -9.00
N SER A 464 -47.98 22.87 -9.26
CA SER A 464 -49.27 22.24 -9.59
C SER A 464 -50.13 23.02 -10.60
N SER A 465 -49.73 24.24 -10.95
CA SER A 465 -50.38 25.07 -11.97
C SER A 465 -49.34 25.87 -12.77
N CYS A 466 -49.64 26.07 -14.05
CA CYS A 466 -48.91 26.99 -14.93
C CYS A 466 -49.80 28.21 -15.20
N GLN A 467 -49.29 29.41 -15.00
CA GLN A 467 -50.06 30.64 -15.23
C GLN A 467 -49.19 31.77 -15.76
N GLY A 468 -49.83 32.79 -16.32
CA GLY A 468 -49.16 33.97 -16.84
C GLY A 468 -48.54 33.77 -18.22
N THR A 469 -48.61 32.58 -18.81
CA THR A 469 -48.31 32.33 -20.22
C THR A 469 -49.45 32.85 -21.09
N PRO A 470 -49.24 33.19 -22.38
CA PRO A 470 -50.33 33.62 -23.25
C PRO A 470 -51.53 32.67 -23.27
N CYS A 471 -51.30 31.36 -23.18
CA CYS A 471 -52.37 30.35 -23.15
C CYS A 471 -53.10 30.26 -21.78
N HIS A 472 -52.43 30.62 -20.68
CA HIS A 472 -52.93 30.49 -19.31
C HIS A 472 -52.94 31.85 -18.59
N GLY A 473 -53.81 32.76 -19.04
CA GLY A 473 -54.08 34.02 -18.35
C GLY A 473 -53.09 35.17 -18.56
N GLY A 474 -52.08 34.95 -19.40
CA GLY A 474 -51.12 35.94 -19.83
C GLY A 474 -51.71 36.94 -20.84
N ARG A 475 -50.81 37.60 -21.57
CA ARG A 475 -51.16 38.59 -22.58
C ARG A 475 -51.15 37.99 -23.98
N PHE A 476 -52.04 38.46 -24.82
CA PHE A 476 -52.09 38.17 -26.24
C PHE A 476 -51.31 39.22 -27.06
N PRO A 477 -51.14 39.03 -28.38
CA PRO A 477 -50.40 39.98 -29.23
C PRO A 477 -50.89 41.44 -29.17
N ASP A 478 -52.17 41.64 -28.82
CA ASP A 478 -52.79 42.95 -28.64
C ASP A 478 -52.44 43.62 -27.29
N GLY A 479 -51.68 42.94 -26.44
CA GLY A 479 -51.26 43.41 -25.12
C GLY A 479 -52.33 43.26 -24.03
N HIS A 480 -53.52 42.77 -24.36
CA HIS A 480 -54.61 42.55 -23.40
C HIS A 480 -54.52 41.17 -22.76
N ARG A 481 -55.11 41.01 -21.57
CA ARG A 481 -55.25 39.70 -20.93
C ARG A 481 -56.26 38.86 -21.68
N SER A 482 -56.08 37.55 -21.70
CA SER A 482 -56.97 36.63 -22.41
C SER A 482 -58.45 36.71 -21.96
N GLY A 483 -58.70 37.01 -20.67
CA GLY A 483 -60.04 37.16 -20.11
C GLY A 483 -60.81 35.84 -19.95
N GLY A 484 -60.12 34.69 -20.06
CA GLY A 484 -60.71 33.38 -19.82
C GLY A 484 -61.09 33.14 -18.36
N THR A 485 -61.88 32.10 -18.12
CA THR A 485 -62.31 31.69 -16.77
C THR A 485 -61.37 30.68 -16.12
N GLN A 486 -60.51 30.00 -16.89
CA GLN A 486 -59.53 29.03 -16.43
C GLN A 486 -58.10 29.51 -16.74
N THR A 487 -57.73 30.65 -16.16
CA THR A 487 -56.40 31.27 -16.37
C THR A 487 -55.26 30.61 -15.60
N GLU A 488 -55.58 29.68 -14.70
CA GLU A 488 -54.63 28.90 -13.91
C GLU A 488 -55.09 27.43 -13.89
N PRO A 489 -54.90 26.68 -14.98
CA PRO A 489 -55.24 25.27 -15.02
C PRO A 489 -54.38 24.45 -14.06
N VAL A 490 -54.97 23.39 -13.50
CA VAL A 490 -54.25 22.43 -12.66
C VAL A 490 -53.47 21.48 -13.55
N TRP A 491 -52.14 21.58 -13.50
CA TRP A 491 -51.18 20.82 -14.31
C TRP A 491 -51.38 19.30 -14.25
N THR A 492 -51.84 18.79 -13.11
CA THR A 492 -52.03 17.36 -12.85
C THR A 492 -53.44 16.86 -13.14
N GLN A 493 -54.34 17.73 -13.63
CA GLN A 493 -55.71 17.38 -14.00
C GLN A 493 -55.87 17.33 -15.53
N VAL A 494 -55.91 16.12 -16.09
CA VAL A 494 -55.96 15.87 -17.55
C VAL A 494 -57.24 15.16 -17.99
N ASP A 495 -58.36 15.45 -17.34
CA ASP A 495 -59.68 14.85 -17.61
C ASP A 495 -60.50 15.59 -18.68
N GLY A 496 -59.92 16.64 -19.29
CA GLY A 496 -60.58 17.49 -20.27
C GLY A 496 -61.52 18.55 -19.69
N SER A 497 -61.80 18.55 -18.38
CA SER A 497 -62.71 19.51 -17.75
C SER A 497 -62.24 20.97 -17.84
N GLN A 498 -60.95 21.19 -18.07
CA GLN A 498 -60.32 22.51 -18.13
C GLN A 498 -60.21 23.08 -19.56
N VAL A 499 -60.55 22.29 -20.59
CA VAL A 499 -60.43 22.65 -22.01
C VAL A 499 -61.81 22.81 -22.63
N VAL A 500 -62.52 23.88 -22.24
CA VAL A 500 -63.83 24.25 -22.82
C VAL A 500 -63.81 25.67 -23.38
N CYS A 501 -64.73 25.98 -24.29
CA CYS A 501 -64.91 27.33 -24.82
C CYS A 501 -65.11 28.35 -23.67
N GLY A 502 -64.31 29.41 -23.64
CA GLY A 502 -64.34 30.42 -22.57
C GLY A 502 -63.34 30.19 -21.44
N SER A 503 -62.67 29.03 -21.41
CA SER A 503 -61.64 28.70 -20.42
C SER A 503 -60.35 29.50 -20.63
N CYS A 504 -59.80 29.53 -21.84
CA CYS A 504 -58.52 30.17 -22.12
C CYS A 504 -58.66 31.69 -22.33
N HIS A 505 -59.69 32.11 -23.05
CA HIS A 505 -60.00 33.51 -23.33
C HIS A 505 -61.50 33.78 -23.28
N SER A 506 -61.90 35.04 -23.13
CA SER A 506 -63.31 35.42 -23.19
C SER A 506 -63.91 35.07 -24.56
N LEU A 507 -65.21 34.75 -24.58
CA LEU A 507 -65.98 34.53 -25.79
C LEU A 507 -67.25 35.40 -25.74
N PRO A 508 -67.31 36.53 -26.49
CA PRO A 508 -66.25 37.11 -27.33
C PRO A 508 -65.09 37.74 -26.51
N PRO A 509 -63.93 38.03 -27.14
CA PRO A 509 -62.85 38.80 -26.51
C PRO A 509 -63.30 40.17 -25.98
N PRO A 510 -62.54 40.79 -25.05
CA PRO A 510 -62.87 42.12 -24.52
C PRO A 510 -62.99 43.21 -25.61
N PRO A 511 -63.68 44.33 -25.32
CA PRO A 511 -63.77 45.47 -26.23
C PRO A 511 -62.38 45.93 -26.74
N PRO A 512 -62.25 46.35 -28.01
CA PRO A 512 -63.34 46.82 -28.88
C PRO A 512 -63.99 45.75 -29.78
N HIS A 513 -63.86 44.45 -29.47
CA HIS A 513 -64.53 43.39 -30.23
C HIS A 513 -66.05 43.64 -30.34
N PRO A 514 -66.64 43.59 -31.55
CA PRO A 514 -68.07 43.79 -31.72
C PRO A 514 -68.86 42.63 -31.10
N TYR A 515 -70.15 42.81 -30.80
CA TYR A 515 -71.00 41.78 -30.16
C TYR A 515 -71.82 40.85 -31.10
N PRO A 516 -71.53 40.65 -32.41
CA PRO A 516 -72.30 39.66 -33.17
C PRO A 516 -71.99 38.25 -32.66
N THR A 517 -73.04 37.44 -32.54
CA THR A 517 -72.97 36.06 -32.03
C THR A 517 -72.56 35.02 -33.07
N ASP A 518 -72.30 35.44 -34.32
CA ASP A 518 -71.89 34.55 -35.42
C ASP A 518 -70.43 34.80 -35.79
N CYS A 519 -69.53 34.20 -35.02
CA CYS A 519 -68.08 34.31 -35.15
C CYS A 519 -67.60 33.94 -36.57
N SER A 520 -68.24 32.94 -37.19
CA SER A 520 -67.87 32.41 -38.51
C SER A 520 -67.98 33.44 -39.65
N GLN A 521 -68.73 34.54 -39.46
CA GLN A 521 -68.84 35.62 -40.44
C GLN A 521 -67.59 36.50 -40.54
N CYS A 522 -66.80 36.59 -39.47
CA CYS A 522 -65.57 37.40 -39.43
C CYS A 522 -64.31 36.54 -39.28
N HIS A 523 -64.43 35.39 -38.62
CA HIS A 523 -63.31 34.50 -38.32
C HIS A 523 -63.36 33.25 -39.20
N LYS A 524 -62.55 33.27 -40.26
CA LYS A 524 -62.43 32.16 -41.24
C LYS A 524 -62.05 30.82 -40.66
N ASN A 525 -61.41 30.81 -39.50
CA ASN A 525 -60.97 29.57 -38.86
C ASN A 525 -62.06 28.95 -37.96
N ILE A 526 -63.21 29.60 -37.78
CA ILE A 526 -64.34 29.09 -37.01
C ILE A 526 -65.35 28.45 -37.97
N SER A 527 -65.81 27.23 -37.67
CA SER A 527 -66.88 26.58 -38.43
C SER A 527 -68.24 27.22 -38.17
N SER A 528 -69.21 26.92 -39.02
CA SER A 528 -70.58 27.46 -38.94
C SER A 528 -71.35 27.10 -37.66
N ASP A 529 -70.84 26.17 -36.86
CA ASP A 529 -71.38 25.84 -35.52
C ASP A 529 -70.94 26.83 -34.42
N ASN A 530 -70.04 27.78 -34.75
CA ASN A 530 -69.42 28.74 -33.85
C ASN A 530 -68.70 28.11 -32.63
N GLN A 531 -68.41 26.81 -32.70
CA GLN A 531 -67.87 26.03 -31.58
C GLN A 531 -66.66 25.17 -31.96
N SER A 532 -66.41 24.97 -33.25
CA SER A 532 -65.25 24.20 -33.73
C SER A 532 -64.36 25.03 -34.65
N PHE A 533 -63.12 24.56 -34.83
CA PHE A 533 -62.16 25.16 -35.74
C PHE A 533 -62.06 24.36 -37.04
N ILE A 534 -61.95 25.07 -38.17
CA ILE A 534 -61.68 24.45 -39.48
C ILE A 534 -60.22 23.96 -39.52
N ARG A 535 -59.31 24.75 -38.94
CA ARG A 535 -57.87 24.50 -38.80
C ARG A 535 -57.45 24.78 -37.37
N GLY A 536 -57.66 23.81 -36.49
CA GLY A 536 -57.27 23.90 -35.08
C GLY A 536 -55.77 24.19 -34.87
N ASP A 537 -54.94 23.83 -35.84
CA ASP A 537 -53.51 24.13 -35.82
C ASP A 537 -53.18 25.64 -35.89
N LEU A 538 -54.08 26.43 -36.47
CA LEU A 538 -53.99 27.89 -36.58
C LEU A 538 -54.69 28.63 -35.42
N HIS A 539 -55.31 27.92 -34.46
CA HIS A 539 -56.00 28.62 -33.37
C HIS A 539 -55.02 29.14 -32.31
N ALA A 540 -53.95 28.37 -32.04
CA ALA A 540 -52.95 28.68 -31.02
C ALA A 540 -51.56 28.99 -31.63
N ASP A 541 -51.52 29.70 -32.78
CA ASP A 541 -50.29 30.10 -33.49
C ASP A 541 -49.86 31.55 -33.26
N GLY A 542 -50.64 32.30 -32.47
CA GLY A 542 -50.38 33.71 -32.19
C GLY A 542 -50.82 34.65 -33.32
N VAL A 543 -51.51 34.15 -34.36
CA VAL A 543 -52.01 34.94 -35.48
C VAL A 543 -53.53 34.85 -35.56
N VAL A 544 -54.20 35.99 -35.37
CA VAL A 544 -55.64 36.06 -35.58
C VAL A 544 -55.91 36.17 -37.08
N THR A 545 -56.56 35.17 -37.66
CA THR A 545 -56.98 35.18 -39.07
C THR A 545 -58.42 35.67 -39.20
N PHE A 546 -58.63 36.80 -39.88
CA PHE A 546 -59.94 37.42 -40.11
C PHE A 546 -60.18 37.73 -41.60
N GLU A 547 -61.46 37.90 -41.98
CA GLU A 547 -61.83 38.67 -43.17
C GLU A 547 -62.05 40.13 -42.78
N LEU A 548 -61.40 41.05 -43.50
CA LEU A 548 -61.89 42.43 -43.55
C LEU A 548 -62.94 42.52 -44.65
N PRO A 549 -64.02 43.30 -44.44
CA PRO A 549 -64.90 43.72 -45.52
C PRO A 549 -64.15 44.38 -46.68
#